data_AF-A0A7J7MD66-F1
#
_entry.id   AF-A0A7J7MD66-F1
#
_cell.length_a   1.000
_cell.length_b   1.000
_cell.length_c   1.000
_cell.angle_alpha   90.00
_cell.angle_beta   90.00
_cell.angle_gamma   90.00
#
_symmetry.space_group_name_H-M   'P 1'
#
loop_
_entity.id
_entity.type
_entity.pdbx_description
1 polymer ?
#
loop_
_entity_poly.entity_id
_entity_poly.type
_entity_poly.pdbx_seq_one_letter_code
_entity_poly.pdbx_strand_id
1 'polypeptide(L)'
;MPMNIHCKSGNDDLGQHIVPSDQNYTWSFYPNIWDSTLYFYWIQWVRSDGKQVSGDFDIYRESREVLKCRDRCVWYAKNDGIYFRYNWKVPDHMQLMYQWPN
;
A
#
# COMPACT_ATOMS: atom_id res chain seq x y z
N MET A 1 4.04 -17.07 -0.68
CA MET A 1 5.41 -16.53 -0.57
C MET A 1 5.35 -15.19 0.16
N PRO A 2 6.38 -14.83 0.95
CA PRO A 2 6.41 -13.54 1.63
C PRO A 2 6.47 -12.38 0.62
N MET A 3 5.94 -11.24 1.02
CA MET A 3 5.99 -9.99 0.25
C MET A 3 7.04 -9.07 0.87
N ASN A 4 7.95 -8.56 0.05
CA ASN A 4 8.94 -7.58 0.48
C ASN A 4 8.38 -6.18 0.19
N ILE A 5 8.38 -5.32 1.19
CA ILE A 5 7.98 -3.93 1.04
C ILE A 5 9.14 -3.03 1.47
N HIS A 6 9.39 -1.96 0.73
CA HIS A 6 10.28 -0.88 1.14
C HIS A 6 9.46 0.39 1.17
N CYS A 7 9.31 0.97 2.36
CA CYS A 7 8.49 2.16 2.57
C CYS A 7 9.34 3.43 2.57
N LYS A 8 8.94 4.42 1.79
CA LYS A 8 9.58 5.74 1.75
C LYS A 8 8.53 6.85 1.84
N SER A 9 8.91 7.98 2.42
CA SER A 9 8.06 9.18 2.52
C SER A 9 8.89 10.43 2.43
N GLY A 10 8.79 11.20 1.35
CA GLY A 10 9.52 12.47 1.21
C GLY A 10 11.00 12.35 1.60
N ASN A 11 11.33 12.77 2.83
CA ASN A 11 12.68 12.77 3.41
C ASN A 11 13.01 11.56 4.30
N ASP A 12 12.02 10.74 4.65
CA ASP A 12 12.14 9.63 5.60
C ASP A 12 12.08 8.28 4.88
N ASP A 13 13.10 7.46 5.09
CA ASP A 13 13.11 6.05 4.70
C ASP A 13 12.63 5.22 5.89
N LEU A 14 11.44 4.63 5.80
CA LEU A 14 10.89 3.75 6.85
C LEU A 14 11.45 2.32 6.75
N GLY A 15 12.32 2.07 5.78
CA GLY A 15 13.08 0.85 5.61
C GLY A 15 12.33 -0.26 4.88
N GLN A 16 13.00 -1.42 4.83
CA GLN A 16 12.49 -2.64 4.23
C GLN A 16 11.87 -3.56 5.29
N HIS A 17 10.70 -4.11 4.97
CA HIS A 17 9.97 -5.05 5.82
C HIS A 17 9.57 -6.28 5.01
N ILE A 18 9.54 -7.43 5.67
CA ILE A 18 9.04 -8.69 5.09
C ILE A 18 7.67 -8.95 5.68
N VAL A 19 6.65 -9.05 4.83
CA VAL A 19 5.30 -9.43 5.21
C VAL A 19 5.14 -10.93 4.92
N PRO A 20 5.01 -11.78 5.95
CA PRO A 20 4.77 -13.21 5.72
C PRO A 20 3.46 -13.45 4.96
N SER A 21 3.34 -14.60 4.32
CA SER A 21 2.08 -14.98 3.66
C SER A 21 0.91 -14.96 4.67
N ASP A 22 -0.22 -14.42 4.22
CA ASP A 22 -1.46 -14.29 5.01
C ASP A 22 -1.33 -13.43 6.28
N GLN A 23 -0.28 -12.62 6.39
CA GLN A 23 -0.08 -11.65 7.46
C GLN A 23 -0.25 -10.21 6.95
N ASN A 24 -0.54 -9.30 7.88
CA ASN A 24 -0.67 -7.87 7.59
C ASN A 24 0.52 -7.11 8.17
N TYR A 25 1.01 -6.14 7.40
CA TYR A 25 1.88 -5.10 7.93
C TYR A 25 1.06 -3.86 8.25
N THR A 26 1.26 -3.26 9.42
CA THR A 26 0.53 -2.07 9.87
C THR A 26 1.47 -1.12 10.56
N TRP A 27 1.31 0.16 10.23
CA TRP A 27 2.05 1.27 10.83
C TRP A 27 1.10 2.47 10.95
N SER A 28 1.50 3.49 11.69
CA SER A 28 0.68 4.67 11.94
C SER A 28 1.54 5.92 11.90
N PHE A 29 0.95 7.01 11.46
CA PHE A 29 1.58 8.30 11.33
C PHE A 29 0.55 9.41 11.53
N TYR A 30 1.04 10.63 11.72
CA TYR A 30 0.23 11.83 11.68
C TYR A 30 0.55 12.61 10.41
N PRO A 31 -0.46 13.00 9.61
CA PRO A 31 -0.31 13.98 8.55
C PRO A 31 0.46 15.22 9.01
N ASN A 32 1.27 15.78 8.11
CA ASN A 32 1.87 17.08 8.37
C ASN A 32 0.81 18.20 8.26
N ILE A 33 1.05 19.32 8.94
CA ILE A 33 0.12 20.47 9.00
C ILE A 33 -0.02 21.17 7.63
N TRP A 34 0.84 20.84 6.66
CA TRP A 34 0.91 21.47 5.35
C TRP A 34 0.24 20.63 4.24
N ASP A 35 -0.56 19.63 4.61
CA ASP A 35 -1.31 18.73 3.72
C ASP A 35 -0.48 18.12 2.57
N SER A 36 0.82 17.91 2.80
CA SER A 36 1.77 17.46 1.76
C SER A 36 2.29 16.05 2.00
N THR A 37 1.70 15.33 2.97
CA THR A 37 2.13 13.99 3.34
C THR A 37 2.00 13.01 2.18
N LEU A 38 3.10 12.35 1.83
CA LEU A 38 3.16 11.34 0.78
C LEU A 38 3.99 10.15 1.25
N TYR A 39 3.43 8.95 1.17
CA TYR A 39 4.13 7.68 1.36
C TYR A 39 4.00 6.85 0.09
N PHE A 40 5.10 6.24 -0.32
CA PHE A 40 5.15 5.32 -1.43
C PHE A 40 5.95 4.07 -1.05
N TYR A 41 5.48 2.93 -1.54
CA TYR A 41 6.07 1.63 -1.27
C TYR A 41 6.63 1.07 -2.55
N TRP A 42 7.87 0.62 -2.51
CA TRP A 42 8.31 -0.41 -3.44
C TRP A 42 7.83 -1.75 -2.91
N ILE A 43 7.07 -2.50 -3.71
CA ILE A 43 6.56 -3.81 -3.33
C ILE A 43 7.15 -4.83 -4.29
N GLN A 44 7.68 -5.92 -3.76
CA GLN A 44 8.06 -7.11 -4.50
C GLN A 44 7.28 -8.31 -3.98
N TRP A 45 6.68 -9.04 -4.89
CA TRP A 45 5.81 -10.16 -4.57
C TRP A 45 5.91 -11.25 -5.64
N VAL A 46 5.55 -12.48 -5.27
CA VAL A 46 5.47 -13.61 -6.20
C VAL A 46 4.01 -13.99 -6.36
N ARG A 47 3.51 -13.86 -7.59
CA ARG A 47 2.14 -14.20 -7.98
C ARG A 47 1.91 -15.70 -7.90
N SER A 48 0.66 -16.12 -7.96
CA SER A 48 0.31 -17.56 -7.92
C SER A 48 0.84 -18.36 -9.10
N ASP A 49 1.16 -17.72 -10.23
CA ASP A 49 1.78 -18.35 -11.41
C ASP A 49 3.31 -18.50 -11.27
N GLY A 50 3.87 -18.12 -10.11
CA GLY A 50 5.29 -18.18 -9.81
C GLY A 50 6.10 -17.00 -10.35
N LYS A 51 5.48 -16.03 -11.05
CA LYS A 51 6.18 -14.85 -11.54
C LYS A 51 6.41 -13.83 -10.41
N GLN A 52 7.63 -13.36 -10.31
CA GLN A 52 7.97 -12.24 -9.45
C GLN A 52 7.56 -10.92 -10.13
N VAL A 53 6.86 -10.08 -9.39
CA VAL A 53 6.48 -8.73 -9.80
C VAL A 53 7.00 -7.72 -8.78
N SER A 54 7.35 -6.53 -9.25
CA SER A 54 7.73 -5.45 -8.36
C SER A 54 7.44 -4.07 -8.95
N GLY A 55 7.15 -3.09 -8.11
CA GLY A 55 6.94 -1.71 -8.54
C GLY A 55 6.80 -0.74 -7.38
N ASP A 56 6.81 0.56 -7.70
CA ASP A 56 6.60 1.65 -6.77
C ASP A 56 5.14 2.12 -6.80
N PHE A 57 4.54 2.27 -5.63
CA PHE A 57 3.12 2.59 -5.47
C PHE A 57 2.91 3.66 -4.40
N ASP A 58 2.19 4.73 -4.73
CA ASP A 58 1.73 5.70 -3.75
C ASP A 58 0.64 5.07 -2.87
N ILE A 59 1.02 4.67 -1.65
CA ILE A 59 0.11 4.06 -0.68
C ILE A 59 -0.66 5.08 0.16
N TYR A 60 -0.17 6.32 0.23
CA TYR A 60 -0.86 7.41 0.90
C TYR A 60 -0.43 8.74 0.32
N ARG A 61 -1.39 9.52 -0.14
CA ARG A 61 -1.21 10.90 -0.59
C ARG A 61 -2.33 11.71 0.05
N GLU A 62 -1.99 12.68 0.90
CA GLU A 62 -2.97 13.46 1.67
C GLU A 62 -4.16 13.93 0.80
N SER A 63 -3.86 14.56 -0.33
CA SER A 63 -4.86 15.11 -1.27
C SER A 63 -5.82 14.09 -1.88
N ARG A 64 -5.48 12.79 -1.86
CA ARG A 64 -6.28 11.71 -2.41
C ARG A 64 -6.95 10.88 -1.31
N GLU A 65 -6.24 10.59 -0.22
CA GLU A 65 -6.66 9.66 0.82
C GLU A 65 -7.41 10.27 2.00
N VAL A 66 -7.25 11.57 2.30
CA VAL A 66 -7.80 12.19 3.52
C VAL A 66 -9.31 11.98 3.66
N LEU A 67 -10.05 12.04 2.55
CA LEU A 67 -11.50 11.78 2.54
C LEU A 67 -11.88 10.31 2.32
N LYS A 68 -10.94 9.47 1.84
CA LYS A 68 -11.20 8.07 1.45
C LYS A 68 -10.97 7.08 2.58
N CYS A 69 -9.94 7.30 3.39
CA CYS A 69 -9.56 6.41 4.48
C CYS A 69 -10.16 6.79 5.83
N ARG A 70 -10.50 8.08 6.03
CA ARG A 70 -10.75 8.71 7.34
C ARG A 70 -9.62 8.46 8.33
N ASP A 71 -9.67 7.34 9.05
CA ASP A 71 -8.76 6.94 10.12
C ASP A 71 -7.86 5.74 9.77
N ARG A 72 -8.20 4.96 8.73
CA ARG A 72 -7.41 3.78 8.34
C ARG A 72 -7.46 3.53 6.84
N CYS A 73 -6.29 3.53 6.21
CA CYS A 73 -6.10 3.09 4.83
C CYS A 73 -5.77 1.60 4.79
N VAL A 74 -6.45 0.83 3.96
CA VAL A 74 -6.20 -0.61 3.82
C VAL A 74 -5.94 -0.94 2.36
N TRP A 75 -4.81 -1.58 2.12
CA TRP A 75 -4.33 -1.99 0.80
C TRP A 75 -4.19 -3.51 0.74
N TYR A 76 -4.48 -4.09 -0.42
CA TYR A 76 -4.36 -5.53 -0.66
C TYR A 76 -3.52 -5.78 -1.91
N ALA A 77 -2.53 -6.65 -1.80
CA ALA A 77 -1.85 -7.23 -2.95
C ALA A 77 -2.61 -8.48 -3.40
N LYS A 78 -3.05 -8.50 -4.66
CA LYS A 78 -3.70 -9.64 -5.32
C LYS A 78 -2.96 -9.98 -6.61
N ASN A 79 -3.28 -11.12 -7.22
CA ASN A 79 -2.58 -11.66 -8.38
C ASN A 79 -2.45 -10.71 -9.59
N ASP A 80 -3.40 -9.81 -9.77
CA ASP A 80 -3.47 -8.88 -10.89
C ASP A 80 -3.04 -7.46 -10.52
N GLY A 81 -2.99 -7.12 -9.24
CA GLY A 81 -2.50 -5.82 -8.81
C GLY A 81 -2.73 -5.48 -7.35
N ILE A 82 -2.61 -4.18 -7.08
CA ILE A 82 -2.78 -3.56 -5.77
C ILE A 82 -4.16 -2.90 -5.71
N TYR A 83 -4.94 -3.33 -4.72
CA TYR A 83 -6.27 -2.83 -4.44
C TYR A 83 -6.27 -1.91 -3.22
N PHE A 84 -7.09 -0.87 -3.30
CA PHE A 84 -7.39 0.00 -2.18
C PHE A 84 -8.81 -0.24 -1.69
N ARG A 85 -8.98 -0.35 -0.37
CA ARG A 85 -10.30 -0.41 0.26
C ARG A 85 -10.72 0.98 0.69
N TYR A 86 -11.75 1.50 0.04
CA TYR A 86 -12.38 2.75 0.42
C TYR A 86 -13.17 2.55 1.69
N ASN A 87 -13.00 3.46 2.66
CA ASN A 87 -13.69 3.43 3.94
C ASN A 87 -13.73 2.01 4.55
N TRP A 88 -12.71 1.65 5.31
CA TRP A 88 -12.55 0.30 5.88
C TRP A 88 -13.77 -0.20 6.68
N LYS A 89 -14.67 0.69 7.13
CA LYS A 89 -15.92 0.36 7.84
C LYS A 89 -17.01 -0.18 6.92
N VAL A 90 -16.92 0.08 5.61
CA VAL A 90 -17.83 -0.47 4.60
C VAL A 90 -17.27 -1.81 4.12
N PRO A 91 -18.05 -2.90 4.20
CA PRO A 91 -17.65 -4.18 3.62
C PRO A 91 -17.47 -4.10 2.10
N ASP A 92 -16.52 -4.89 1.58
CA ASP A 92 -16.40 -5.24 0.16
C ASP A 92 -16.22 -4.12 -0.88
N HIS A 93 -15.97 -2.88 -0.44
CA HIS A 93 -15.70 -1.77 -1.37
C HIS A 93 -14.20 -1.62 -1.67
N MET A 94 -13.69 -2.50 -2.53
CA MET A 94 -12.30 -2.49 -3.01
C MET A 94 -12.22 -2.02 -4.46
N GLN A 95 -11.22 -1.19 -4.78
CA GLN A 95 -10.91 -0.75 -6.14
C GLN A 95 -9.49 -1.17 -6.51
N LEU A 96 -9.30 -1.70 -7.73
CA LEU A 96 -7.97 -1.88 -8.31
C LEU A 96 -7.37 -0.50 -8.60
N MET A 97 -6.26 -0.18 -7.93
CA MET A 97 -5.58 1.12 -8.09
C MET A 97 -4.39 1.01 -9.01
N TYR A 98 -3.65 -0.10 -8.92
CA TYR A 98 -2.46 -0.35 -9.71
C TYR A 98 -2.45 -1.78 -10.21
N GLN A 99 -2.20 -1.98 -11.50
CA GLN A 99 -1.88 -3.30 -12.02
C GLN A 99 -0.41 -3.61 -11.75
N TRP A 100 -0.08 -4.90 -11.57
CA TRP A 100 1.31 -5.29 -11.55
C TRP A 100 1.98 -4.96 -12.89
N PRO A 101 3.23 -4.47 -12.89
CA PRO A 101 4.01 -4.37 -14.12
C PRO A 101 4.18 -5.75 -14.77
N ASN A 102 4.14 -5.79 -16.10
CA ASN A 102 4.35 -7.02 -16.89
C ASN A 102 5.80 -7.49 -16.87
#